data_AF-A0A375YMX1-F1
#
_entry.id   AF-A0A375YMX1-F1
#
_cell.length_a   1.000
_cell.length_b   1.000
_cell.length_c   1.000
_cell.angle_alpha   90.00
_cell.angle_beta   90.00
_cell.angle_gamma   90.00
#
_symmetry.space_group_name_H-M   'P 1'
#
loop_
_entity.id
_entity.type
_entity.pdbx_description
1 polymer ?
#
loop_
_entity_poly.entity_id
_entity_poly.type
_entity_poly.pdbx_seq_one_letter_code
_entity_poly.pdbx_strand_id
1 'polypeptide(L)'
;MSYLIRSMEDGQDLGNGLLDRMIENVVAYLDDGVRAGTVKASRDPRARATFLALNNAGGFLLYRHRHPTPGDMAAVLRDYARDMIGPALELYTDGLSADATMRDGLR
;
A
#
# COMPACT_ATOMS: atom_id res chain seq x y z
N MET A 1 -4.61 -13.77 -11.17
CA MET A 1 -3.79 -12.53 -11.15
C MET A 1 -3.90 -11.68 -12.42
N SER A 2 -3.99 -12.25 -13.62
CA SER A 2 -4.05 -11.46 -14.87
C SER A 2 -5.30 -10.58 -15.00
N TYR A 3 -6.47 -11.06 -14.56
CA TYR A 3 -7.73 -10.31 -14.58
C TYR A 3 -7.73 -9.07 -13.67
N LEU A 4 -7.04 -9.16 -12.53
CA LEU A 4 -6.97 -8.07 -11.55
C LEU A 4 -6.21 -6.87 -12.12
N ILE A 5 -5.14 -7.15 -12.87
CA ILE A 5 -4.28 -6.14 -13.48
C ILE A 5 -4.96 -5.52 -14.71
N ARG A 6 -5.59 -6.36 -15.55
CA ARG A 6 -6.32 -5.89 -16.73
C ARG A 6 -7.53 -5.02 -16.36
N SER A 7 -8.23 -5.36 -15.27
CA SER A 7 -9.35 -4.55 -14.77
C SER A 7 -8.91 -3.19 -14.21
N MET A 8 -7.66 -3.07 -13.75
CA MET A 8 -7.10 -1.78 -13.33
C MET A 8 -6.61 -0.95 -14.52
N GLU A 9 -6.16 -1.60 -15.60
CA GLU A 9 -5.70 -0.95 -16.85
C GLU A 9 -6.85 -0.47 -17.75
N ASP A 10 -7.98 -1.19 -17.79
CA ASP A 10 -9.11 -0.89 -18.71
C ASP A 10 -10.08 0.21 -18.21
N GLY A 11 -9.89 0.76 -17.00
CA GLY A 11 -10.49 2.04 -16.58
C GLY A 11 -12.03 2.15 -16.65
N GLN A 12 -12.76 1.07 -16.38
CA GLN A 12 -14.24 1.06 -16.29
C GLN A 12 -14.68 0.55 -14.91
N ASP A 13 -15.90 0.90 -14.46
CA ASP A 13 -16.51 0.72 -13.13
C ASP A 13 -16.08 -0.48 -12.28
N LEU A 14 -15.73 -1.61 -12.90
CA LEU A 14 -15.19 -2.82 -12.24
C LEU A 14 -13.81 -2.60 -11.59
N GLY A 15 -12.92 -1.82 -12.20
CA GLY A 15 -11.61 -1.49 -11.64
C GLY A 15 -11.70 -0.59 -10.41
N ASN A 16 -12.63 0.37 -10.44
CA ASN A 16 -12.92 1.25 -9.30
C ASN A 16 -13.54 0.45 -8.14
N GLY A 17 -14.55 -0.39 -8.41
CA GLY A 17 -15.18 -1.21 -7.38
C GLY A 17 -14.23 -2.24 -6.74
N LEU A 18 -13.26 -2.76 -7.50
CA LEU A 18 -12.22 -3.63 -6.97
C LEU A 18 -11.26 -2.87 -6.04
N LEU A 19 -10.78 -1.70 -6.47
CA LEU A 19 -9.90 -0.85 -5.66
C LEU A 19 -10.59 -0.39 -4.37
N ASP A 20 -11.85 0.03 -4.47
CA ASP A 20 -12.67 0.41 -3.32
C ASP A 20 -12.77 -0.76 -2.34
N ARG A 21 -13.06 -1.97 -2.82
CA ARG A 21 -13.14 -3.16 -1.97
C ARG A 21 -11.80 -3.53 -1.36
N MET A 22 -10.68 -3.34 -2.07
CA MET A 22 -9.35 -3.49 -1.49
C MET A 22 -9.09 -2.48 -0.39
N ILE A 23 -9.49 -1.22 -0.57
CA ILE A 23 -9.37 -0.17 0.46
C ILE A 23 -10.21 -0.55 1.69
N GLU A 24 -11.46 -0.99 1.53
CA GLU A 24 -12.29 -1.45 2.65
C GLU A 24 -11.62 -2.58 3.44
N ASN A 25 -11.01 -3.54 2.75
CA ASN A 25 -10.28 -4.61 3.41
C ASN A 25 -9.07 -4.08 4.20
N VAL A 26 -8.32 -3.13 3.63
CA VAL A 26 -7.20 -2.49 4.33
C VAL A 26 -7.68 -1.73 5.57
N VAL A 27 -8.80 -1.02 5.50
CA VAL A 27 -9.41 -0.37 6.67
C VAL A 27 -9.69 -1.39 7.76
N ALA A 28 -10.35 -2.50 7.42
CA ALA A 28 -10.71 -3.54 8.39
C ALA A 28 -9.46 -4.17 9.04
N TYR A 29 -8.44 -4.54 8.24
CA TYR A 29 -7.22 -5.14 8.78
C TYR A 29 -6.39 -4.17 9.63
N LEU A 30 -6.35 -2.88 9.27
CA LEU A 30 -5.68 -1.88 10.10
C LEU A 30 -6.44 -1.66 11.42
N ASP A 31 -7.77 -1.68 11.41
CA ASP A 31 -8.57 -1.58 12.62
C ASP A 31 -8.37 -2.80 13.53
N ASP A 32 -8.33 -4.01 12.97
CA ASP A 32 -7.96 -5.23 13.68
C ASP A 32 -6.58 -5.09 14.36
N GLY A 33 -5.60 -4.59 13.62
CA GLY A 33 -4.26 -4.34 14.15
C GLY A 33 -4.24 -3.29 15.26
N VAL A 34 -5.08 -2.25 15.17
CA VAL A 34 -5.24 -1.24 16.23
C VAL A 34 -5.84 -1.89 17.48
N ARG A 35 -6.90 -2.70 17.34
CA ARG A 35 -7.50 -3.42 18.47
C ARG A 35 -6.55 -4.42 19.12
N ALA A 36 -5.71 -5.07 18.31
CA ALA A 36 -4.68 -6.00 18.78
C ALA A 36 -3.44 -5.30 19.37
N GLY A 37 -3.34 -3.97 19.27
CA GLY A 37 -2.19 -3.20 19.76
C GLY A 37 -0.94 -3.32 18.89
N THR A 38 -1.04 -3.86 17.67
CA THR A 38 0.08 -4.01 16.73
C THR A 38 0.21 -2.86 15.75
N VAL A 39 -0.82 -2.01 15.62
CA VAL A 39 -0.85 -0.84 14.72
C VAL A 39 -1.27 0.40 15.52
N LYS A 40 -0.61 1.55 15.28
CA LYS A 40 -0.98 2.84 15.92
C LYS A 40 -2.37 3.29 15.44
N ALA A 41 -3.19 3.86 16.32
CA ALA A 41 -4.46 4.48 15.93
C ALA A 41 -4.23 5.66 14.94
N SER A 42 -5.18 5.89 14.03
CA SER A 42 -5.15 7.02 13.08
C SER A 42 -6.15 8.10 13.50
N ARG A 43 -5.87 9.37 13.16
CA ARG A 43 -6.86 10.45 13.22
C ARG A 43 -7.94 10.31 12.14
N ASP A 44 -7.55 9.78 10.98
CA ASP A 44 -8.44 9.42 9.89
C ASP A 44 -8.05 8.00 9.38
N PRO A 45 -8.71 6.95 9.88
CA PRO A 45 -8.37 5.57 9.51
C PRO A 45 -8.59 5.27 8.03
N ARG A 46 -9.66 5.82 7.44
CA ARG A 46 -10.01 5.58 6.03
C ARG A 46 -9.01 6.25 5.11
N ALA A 47 -8.68 7.53 5.35
CA ALA A 47 -7.68 8.23 4.54
C ALA A 47 -6.30 7.54 4.62
N ARG A 48 -5.90 7.06 5.81
CA ARG A 48 -4.65 6.31 5.96
C ARG A 48 -4.66 5.00 5.17
N ALA A 49 -5.76 4.25 5.23
CA ALA A 49 -5.91 3.00 4.48
C ALA A 49 -5.85 3.25 2.96
N THR A 50 -6.57 4.27 2.46
CA THR A 50 -6.53 4.67 1.06
C THR A 50 -5.12 5.04 0.62
N PHE A 51 -4.43 5.88 1.39
CA PHE A 51 -3.05 6.28 1.08
C PHE A 51 -2.11 5.07 1.00
N LEU A 52 -2.15 4.17 1.99
CA LEU A 52 -1.32 2.97 2.02
C LEU A 52 -1.65 2.00 0.86
N ALA A 53 -2.93 1.80 0.56
CA ALA A 53 -3.35 0.93 -0.53
C ALA A 53 -2.83 1.43 -1.88
N LEU A 54 -3.02 2.72 -2.16
CA LEU A 54 -2.56 3.34 -3.40
C LEU A 54 -1.04 3.35 -3.52
N ASN A 55 -0.32 3.75 -2.47
CA ASN A 55 1.14 3.82 -2.49
C ASN A 55 1.77 2.44 -2.69
N ASN A 56 1.30 1.41 -1.96
CA ASN A 56 1.88 0.07 -2.05
C ASN A 56 1.47 -0.64 -3.34
N ALA A 57 0.20 -0.55 -3.77
CA ALA A 57 -0.25 -1.18 -5.01
C ALA A 57 0.40 -0.53 -6.24
N GLY A 58 0.42 0.81 -6.30
CA GLY A 58 1.07 1.55 -7.37
C GLY A 58 2.58 1.31 -7.40
N GLY A 59 3.23 1.34 -6.23
CA GLY A 59 4.66 1.04 -6.10
C GLY A 59 5.01 -0.37 -6.57
N PHE A 60 4.21 -1.38 -6.22
CA PHE A 60 4.40 -2.74 -6.69
C PHE A 60 4.23 -2.89 -8.21
N LEU A 61 3.19 -2.28 -8.79
CA LEU A 61 2.97 -2.33 -10.24
C LEU A 61 4.13 -1.68 -11.02
N LEU A 62 4.64 -0.54 -10.54
CA LEU A 62 5.81 0.13 -11.12
C LEU A 62 7.08 -0.71 -10.95
N TYR A 63 7.30 -1.31 -9.78
CA TYR A 63 8.44 -2.20 -9.55
C TYR A 63 8.41 -3.38 -10.52
N ARG A 64 7.25 -4.04 -10.66
CA ARG A 64 7.06 -5.13 -11.62
C ARG A 64 7.35 -4.67 -13.05
N HIS A 65 6.82 -3.52 -13.46
CA HIS A 65 7.01 -3.00 -14.82
C HIS A 65 8.50 -2.83 -15.17
N ARG A 66 9.35 -2.48 -14.18
CA ARG A 66 10.79 -2.32 -14.35
C ARG A 66 11.61 -3.58 -14.09
N HIS A 67 11.00 -4.65 -13.60
CA HIS A 67 11.71 -5.87 -13.22
C HIS A 67 12.32 -6.56 -14.46
N PRO A 68 13.51 -7.18 -14.39
CA PRO A 68 14.13 -7.86 -15.54
C PRO A 68 13.28 -8.99 -16.14
N THR A 69 12.47 -9.64 -15.32
CA THR A 69 11.58 -10.75 -15.71
C THR A 69 10.14 -10.48 -15.27
N PRO A 70 9.42 -9.53 -15.89
CA PRO A 70 8.12 -9.05 -15.40
C PRO A 70 6.98 -10.06 -15.55
N GLY A 71 7.18 -11.14 -16.31
CA GLY A 71 6.26 -12.28 -16.43
C GLY A 71 6.43 -13.35 -15.35
N ASP A 72 7.60 -13.41 -14.69
CA ASP A 72 7.85 -14.33 -13.59
C ASP A 72 7.46 -13.66 -12.25
N MET A 73 6.20 -13.86 -11.86
CA MET A 73 5.67 -13.29 -10.63
C MET A 73 6.37 -13.79 -9.37
N ALA A 74 6.91 -15.01 -9.37
CA ALA A 74 7.62 -15.55 -8.21
C ALA A 74 8.95 -14.82 -8.02
N ALA A 75 9.69 -14.57 -9.11
CA ALA A 75 10.89 -13.74 -9.08
C ALA A 75 10.58 -12.31 -8.63
N VAL A 76 9.56 -11.66 -9.23
CA VAL A 76 9.17 -10.29 -8.90
C VAL A 76 8.82 -10.14 -7.41
N LEU A 77 8.01 -11.06 -6.85
CA LEU A 77 7.60 -10.98 -5.44
C LEU A 77 8.77 -11.21 -4.49
N ARG A 78 9.67 -12.15 -4.80
CA ARG A 78 10.87 -12.42 -4.01
C ARG A 78 11.77 -11.19 -3.97
N ASP A 79 12.01 -10.58 -5.12
CA ASP A 79 12.94 -9.47 -5.24
C ASP A 79 12.31 -8.19 -4.66
N TYR A 80 11.01 -7.96 -4.88
CA TYR A 80 10.26 -6.89 -4.22
C TYR A 80 10.29 -7.00 -2.69
N ALA A 81 10.07 -8.22 -2.16
CA ALA A 81 10.14 -8.45 -0.71
C ALA A 81 11.55 -8.16 -0.15
N ARG A 82 12.60 -8.61 -0.86
CA ARG A 82 13.99 -8.33 -0.49
C ARG A 82 14.27 -6.83 -0.43
N ASP A 83 13.81 -6.09 -1.44
CA ASP A 83 14.16 -4.68 -1.61
C ASP A 83 13.31 -3.76 -0.73
N MET A 84 12.04 -4.10 -0.48
CA MET A 84 11.07 -3.19 0.11
C MET A 84 10.74 -3.47 1.59
N ILE A 85 10.91 -4.71 2.08
CA ILE A 85 10.54 -5.03 3.47
C ILE A 85 11.37 -4.23 4.48
N GLY A 86 12.70 -4.19 4.30
CA GLY A 86 13.60 -3.48 5.22
C GLY A 86 13.23 -1.98 5.35
N PRO A 87 13.25 -1.22 4.24
CA PRO A 87 12.88 0.20 4.26
C PRO A 87 11.45 0.47 4.73
N ALA A 88 10.49 -0.42 4.39
CA ALA A 88 9.12 -0.27 4.85
C ALA A 88 9.01 -0.43 6.37
N LEU A 89 9.71 -1.39 6.97
CA LEU A 89 9.71 -1.60 8.42
C LEU A 89 10.34 -0.42 9.16
N GLU A 90 11.45 0.12 8.65
CA GLU A 90 12.05 1.37 9.18
C GLU A 90 11.01 2.50 9.16
N LEU A 91 10.40 2.76 8.00
CA LEU A 91 9.43 3.84 7.85
C LEU A 91 8.19 3.66 8.73
N TYR A 92 7.64 2.45 8.82
CA TYR A 92 6.43 2.17 9.61
C TYR A 92 6.68 2.19 11.12
N THR A 93 7.91 1.92 11.55
CA THR A 93 8.27 1.88 12.98
C THR A 93 8.73 3.26 13.46
N ASP A 94 9.69 3.83 12.75
CA ASP A 94 10.47 5.00 13.16
C ASP A 94 9.94 6.30 12.54
N GLY A 95 9.27 6.20 11.38
CA GLY A 95 8.82 7.36 10.60
C GLY A 95 9.93 7.97 9.74
N LEU A 96 9.56 8.90 8.85
CA LEU A 96 10.52 9.58 7.95
C LEU A 96 10.91 10.98 8.44
N SER A 97 9.93 11.75 8.88
CA SER A 97 10.12 13.14 9.30
C SER A 97 10.75 13.19 10.69
N ALA A 98 11.75 14.06 10.86
CA ALA A 98 12.40 14.27 12.16
C ALA A 98 11.47 14.88 13.22
N ASP A 99 10.42 15.60 12.79
CA ASP A 99 9.44 16.21 13.67
C ASP A 99 8.06 16.42 13.00
N ALA A 100 7.16 17.08 13.72
CA ALA A 100 5.78 17.33 13.35
C ALA A 100 5.54 18.59 12.49
N THR A 101 6.57 19.41 12.24
CA THR A 101 6.44 20.78 11.72
C THR A 101 5.65 20.85 10.42
N MET A 102 5.96 19.96 9.46
CA MET A 102 5.26 19.91 8.18
C MET A 102 3.77 19.59 8.33
N ARG A 103 3.41 18.69 9.27
CA ARG A 103 2.02 18.31 9.52
C ARG A 103 1.26 19.44 10.21
N ASP A 104 1.90 20.10 11.15
CA ASP A 104 1.27 21.13 11.97
C ASP A 104 1.08 22.45 11.18
N GLY A 105 1.87 22.66 10.12
CA GLY A 105 1.71 23.77 9.18
C GLY A 105 0.62 23.58 8.12
N LEU A 106 0.04 22.39 7.96
CA LEU A 106 -1.08 22.11 7.04
C LEU A 106 -2.46 22.52 7.62
N ARG A 107 -2.48 23.39 8.63
CA ARG A 107 -3.69 23.88 9.30
C ARG A 107 -4.27 25.10 8.62
#